data_AF-A0A7K4UH49-F1
#
_entry.id   AF-A0A7K4UH49-F1
#
_cell.length_a   1.000
_cell.length_b   1.000
_cell.length_c   1.000
_cell.angle_alpha   90.00
_cell.angle_beta   90.00
_cell.angle_gamma   90.00
#
_symmetry.space_group_name_H-M   'P 1'
#
loop_
_entity.id
_entity.type
_entity.pdbx_description
1 polymer ?
#
loop_
_entity_poly.entity_id
_entity_poly.type
_entity_poly.pdbx_seq_one_letter_code
_entity_poly.pdbx_strand_id
1 'polypeptide(L)'
;FHLSRKVTSVVPESCLLILLGLGLGGIVLAVAKKAEYQLEPNMFFLFLLPPIVLDSGYFMPSRLFFDNIGAILTYAVVGTLWNSFATGTALWGLHRAGLMGVKAGLMDFLLFGSLISAVDPVAVLAVFEEVHVNETLFIIVFGESLLNDAVTVVSYSL
;
A
#
# COMPACT_ATOMS: atom_id res chain seq x y z
N PHE A 1 -7.03 21.34 -0.80
CA PHE A 1 -8.32 20.83 -1.28
C PHE A 1 -9.31 20.88 -0.10
N HIS A 2 -10.23 21.86 -0.07
CA HIS A 2 -11.21 22.03 1.02
C HIS A 2 -12.61 21.62 0.55
N LEU A 3 -12.77 20.39 0.03
CA LEU A 3 -14.09 19.90 -0.36
C LEU A 3 -14.80 19.37 0.90
N SER A 4 -15.53 20.26 1.58
CA SER A 4 -16.50 19.99 2.64
C SER A 4 -16.04 19.01 3.74
N ARG A 5 -15.66 19.55 4.92
CA ARG A 5 -15.37 18.82 6.19
C ARG A 5 -16.36 17.71 6.57
N LYS A 6 -17.57 17.69 5.97
CA LYS A 6 -18.60 16.69 6.23
C LYS A 6 -18.44 15.37 5.48
N VAL A 7 -17.76 15.37 4.33
CA VAL A 7 -17.60 14.15 3.50
C VAL A 7 -16.35 13.39 3.93
N THR A 8 -15.27 14.12 4.21
CA THR A 8 -14.00 13.56 4.71
C THR A 8 -14.11 12.90 6.09
N SER A 9 -15.13 13.27 6.89
CA SER A 9 -15.31 12.66 8.22
C SER A 9 -15.92 11.25 8.18
N VAL A 10 -16.42 10.80 7.03
CA VAL A 10 -17.06 9.48 6.89
C VAL A 10 -16.30 8.58 5.92
N VAL A 11 -15.65 9.16 4.90
CA VAL A 11 -14.92 8.42 3.87
C VAL A 11 -13.49 8.94 3.78
N PRO A 12 -12.46 8.08 3.88
CA PRO A 12 -11.06 8.47 3.71
C PRO A 12 -10.81 9.14 2.36
N GLU A 13 -9.89 10.11 2.32
CA GLU A 13 -9.54 10.82 1.09
C GLU A 13 -9.08 9.89 -0.03
N SER A 14 -8.33 8.83 0.30
CA SER A 14 -7.88 7.81 -0.66
C SER A 14 -9.05 7.12 -1.38
N CYS A 15 -10.13 6.80 -0.66
CA CYS A 15 -11.32 6.20 -1.27
C CYS A 15 -12.02 7.16 -2.24
N LEU A 16 -12.10 8.45 -1.88
CA LEU A 16 -12.68 9.48 -2.75
C LEU A 16 -11.85 9.66 -4.02
N LEU A 17 -10.52 9.67 -3.91
CA LEU A 17 -9.60 9.76 -5.05
C LEU A 17 -9.69 8.54 -5.95
N ILE A 18 -9.81 7.32 -5.40
CA ILE A 18 -10.02 6.09 -6.18
C ILE A 18 -11.33 6.16 -6.95
N LEU A 19 -12.44 6.56 -6.30
CA LEU A 19 -13.74 6.69 -6.97
C LEU A 19 -13.71 7.76 -8.08
N LEU A 20 -13.04 8.88 -7.83
CA LEU A 20 -12.87 9.95 -8.81
C LEU A 20 -12.04 9.48 -10.01
N GLY A 21 -10.94 8.76 -9.77
CA GLY A 21 -10.10 8.16 -10.81
C GLY A 21 -10.86 7.13 -11.64
N LEU A 22 -11.69 6.29 -11.00
CA LEU A 22 -12.51 5.29 -11.67
C LEU A 22 -13.61 5.93 -12.53
N GLY A 23 -14.22 7.02 -12.03
CA GLY A 23 -15.18 7.83 -12.80
C GLY A 23 -14.55 8.49 -14.03
N LEU A 24 -13.40 9.17 -13.86
CA LEU A 24 -12.65 9.78 -14.96
C LEU A 24 -12.17 8.73 -15.96
N GLY A 25 -11.62 7.61 -15.49
CA GLY A 25 -11.18 6.50 -16.33
C GLY A 25 -12.33 5.89 -17.14
N GLY A 26 -13.52 5.76 -16.53
CA GLY A 26 -14.73 5.32 -17.22
C GLY A 26 -15.19 6.28 -18.33
N ILE A 27 -15.13 7.60 -18.08
CA ILE A 27 -15.45 8.62 -19.09
C ILE A 27 -14.46 8.56 -20.26
N VAL A 28 -13.16 8.48 -19.96
CA VAL A 28 -12.10 8.36 -20.97
C VAL A 28 -12.27 7.09 -21.80
N LEU A 29 -12.57 5.96 -21.16
CA LEU A 29 -12.83 4.69 -21.85
C LEU A 29 -14.06 4.80 -22.77
N ALA A 30 -15.13 5.46 -22.32
CA ALA A 30 -16.35 5.65 -23.11
C ALA A 30 -16.11 6.54 -24.34
N VAL A 31 -15.25 7.56 -24.22
CA VAL A 31 -14.96 8.53 -25.30
C VAL A 31 -13.87 8.02 -26.25
N ALA A 32 -12.75 7.53 -25.73
CA ALA A 32 -11.58 7.12 -26.52
C ALA A 32 -11.67 5.67 -27.03
N LYS A 33 -12.59 4.85 -26.48
CA LYS A 33 -12.75 3.40 -26.77
C LYS A 33 -11.48 2.57 -26.64
N LYS A 34 -10.42 3.12 -26.04
CA LYS A 34 -9.12 2.47 -25.88
C LYS A 34 -8.48 2.99 -24.59
N ALA A 35 -8.00 2.07 -23.76
CA ALA A 35 -7.29 2.38 -22.53
C ALA A 35 -5.82 2.68 -22.85
N GLU A 36 -5.54 3.82 -23.49
CA GLU A 36 -4.18 4.18 -23.90
C GLU A 36 -3.35 4.81 -22.76
N TYR A 37 -3.99 5.26 -21.69
CA TYR A 37 -3.31 5.86 -20.54
C TYR A 37 -3.06 4.80 -19.46
N GLN A 38 -2.08 3.92 -19.71
CA GLN A 38 -1.49 3.10 -18.65
C GLN A 38 -0.21 3.77 -18.15
N LEU A 39 -0.10 3.93 -16.84
CA LEU A 39 1.08 4.51 -16.22
C LEU A 39 2.17 3.44 -16.21
N GLU A 40 3.26 3.70 -16.93
CA GLU A 40 4.36 2.75 -17.01
C GLU A 40 5.05 2.64 -15.63
N PRO A 41 5.33 1.41 -15.13
CA PRO A 41 5.93 1.24 -13.81
C PRO A 41 7.24 2.03 -13.63
N ASN A 42 8.06 2.11 -14.68
CA ASN A 42 9.31 2.86 -14.64
C ASN A 42 9.09 4.35 -14.39
N MET A 43 8.04 4.94 -14.97
CA MET A 43 7.70 6.34 -14.73
C MET A 43 7.24 6.57 -13.30
N PHE A 44 6.47 5.62 -12.74
CA PHE A 44 6.08 5.66 -11.34
C PHE A 44 7.28 5.60 -10.39
N PHE A 45 8.13 4.58 -10.54
CA PHE A 45 9.26 4.35 -9.64
C PHE A 45 10.36 5.42 -9.75
N LEU A 46 10.59 5.99 -10.94
CA LEU A 46 11.68 6.96 -11.15
C LEU A 46 11.25 8.42 -10.95
N PHE A 47 9.98 8.77 -11.17
CA PHE A 47 9.53 10.16 -11.12
C PHE A 47 8.50 10.45 -10.03
N LEU A 48 7.58 9.54 -9.72
CA LEU A 48 6.56 9.76 -8.68
C LEU A 48 7.05 9.34 -7.30
N LEU A 49 7.68 8.17 -7.19
CA LEU A 49 8.08 7.60 -5.91
C LEU A 49 9.17 8.43 -5.19
N PRO A 50 10.24 8.94 -5.85
CA PRO A 50 11.31 9.63 -5.14
C PRO A 50 10.86 10.93 -4.45
N PRO A 51 10.05 11.81 -5.08
CA PRO A 51 9.50 12.98 -4.39
C PRO A 51 8.61 12.61 -3.20
N ILE A 52 7.77 11.58 -3.32
CA ILE A 52 6.86 11.14 -2.25
C ILE A 52 7.67 10.64 -1.04
N VAL A 53 8.66 9.77 -1.27
CA VAL A 53 9.52 9.24 -0.21
C VAL A 53 10.40 10.35 0.40
N LEU A 54 10.89 11.29 -0.41
CA LEU A 54 11.70 12.41 0.07
C LEU A 54 10.89 13.35 0.97
N ASP A 55 9.70 13.75 0.55
CA ASP A 55 8.82 14.64 1.31
C ASP A 55 8.47 13.99 2.65
N SER A 56 8.04 12.72 2.60
CA SER A 56 7.66 11.95 3.77
C SER A 56 8.85 11.70 4.72
N GLY A 57 10.04 11.43 4.18
CA GLY A 57 11.27 11.24 4.95
C GLY A 57 11.86 12.54 5.52
N TYR A 58 11.61 13.68 4.88
CA TYR A 58 12.09 14.99 5.35
C TYR A 58 11.34 15.46 6.61
N PHE A 59 10.03 15.20 6.68
CA PHE A 59 9.21 15.52 7.85
C PHE A 59 9.36 14.51 9.00
N MET A 60 10.08 13.40 8.79
CA MET A 60 10.26 12.36 9.79
C MET A 60 11.36 12.69 10.81
N PRO A 61 11.11 12.52 12.13
CA PRO A 61 12.13 12.66 13.16
C PRO A 61 13.13 11.49 13.10
N SER A 62 14.29 11.72 12.50
CA SER A 62 15.30 10.69 12.25
C SER A 62 15.79 9.98 13.52
N ARG A 63 15.90 10.70 14.65
CA ARG A 63 16.39 10.12 15.92
C ARG A 63 15.48 9.00 16.44
N LEU A 64 14.17 9.27 16.54
CA LEU A 64 13.18 8.30 17.01
C LEU A 64 13.04 7.10 16.05
N PHE A 65 13.23 7.33 14.75
CA PHE A 65 13.27 6.26 13.75
C PHE A 65 14.45 5.31 13.97
N PHE A 66 15.67 5.85 14.13
CA PHE A 66 16.85 5.03 14.40
C PHE A 66 16.82 4.36 15.77
N ASP A 67 16.25 5.00 16.79
CA ASP A 67 16.09 4.42 18.12
C ASP A 67 15.15 3.18 18.12
N ASN A 68 14.18 3.13 17.19
CA ASN A 68 13.20 2.04 17.08
C ASN A 68 13.40 1.14 15.85
N ILE A 69 14.52 1.27 15.14
CA ILE A 69 14.74 0.61 13.84
C ILE A 69 14.61 -0.91 13.91
N GLY A 70 14.98 -1.53 15.04
CA GLY A 70 14.84 -2.97 15.24
C GLY A 70 13.38 -3.43 15.26
N ALA A 71 12.50 -2.67 15.92
CA ALA A 71 11.07 -2.96 15.92
C ALA A 71 10.47 -2.75 14.54
N ILE A 72 10.84 -1.64 13.87
CA ILE A 72 10.39 -1.30 12.52
C ILE A 72 10.77 -2.40 11.53
N LEU A 73 12.04 -2.83 11.51
CA LEU A 73 12.51 -3.91 10.64
C LEU A 73 11.82 -5.24 10.93
N THR A 74 11.56 -5.54 12.21
CA THR A 74 10.86 -6.78 12.59
C THR A 74 9.44 -6.77 12.03
N TYR A 75 8.70 -5.68 12.19
CA TYR A 75 7.35 -5.57 11.64
C TYR A 75 7.35 -5.55 10.11
N ALA A 76 8.23 -4.77 9.48
CA ALA A 76 8.30 -4.63 8.03
C ALA A 76 8.76 -5.90 7.30
N VAL A 77 9.67 -6.69 7.89
CA VAL A 77 10.19 -7.89 7.22
C VAL A 77 9.40 -9.11 7.65
N VAL A 78 9.34 -9.39 8.96
CA VAL A 78 8.70 -10.60 9.47
C VAL A 78 7.19 -10.51 9.33
N GLY A 79 6.60 -9.34 9.61
CA GLY A 79 5.17 -9.12 9.44
C GLY A 79 4.72 -9.27 8.00
N THR A 80 5.43 -8.64 7.07
CA THR A 80 5.14 -8.73 5.62
C THR A 80 5.31 -10.14 5.07
N LEU A 81 6.40 -10.82 5.39
CA LEU A 81 6.59 -12.21 4.94
C LEU A 81 5.48 -13.10 5.50
N TRP A 82 5.19 -12.98 6.81
CA TRP A 82 4.11 -13.73 7.42
C TRP A 82 2.76 -13.46 6.77
N ASN A 83 2.43 -12.19 6.52
CA ASN A 83 1.18 -11.78 5.88
C ASN A 83 1.08 -12.29 4.43
N SER A 84 2.17 -12.20 3.66
CA SER A 84 2.26 -12.70 2.29
C SER A 84 2.03 -14.21 2.23
N PHE A 85 2.71 -14.98 3.09
CA PHE A 85 2.54 -16.43 3.18
C PHE A 85 1.16 -16.82 3.69
N ALA A 86 0.67 -16.18 4.75
CA ALA A 86 -0.65 -16.47 5.31
C ALA A 86 -1.75 -16.23 4.28
N THR A 87 -1.71 -15.10 3.58
CA THR A 87 -2.71 -14.75 2.56
C THR A 87 -2.61 -15.67 1.35
N GLY A 88 -1.41 -15.89 0.81
CA GLY A 88 -1.22 -16.76 -0.35
C GLY A 88 -1.58 -18.22 -0.08
N THR A 89 -1.21 -18.76 1.09
CA THR A 89 -1.56 -20.14 1.48
C THR A 89 -3.04 -20.29 1.82
N ALA A 90 -3.67 -19.28 2.44
CA ALA A 90 -5.11 -19.27 2.69
C ALA A 90 -5.89 -19.31 1.36
N LEU A 91 -5.52 -18.46 0.39
CA LEU A 91 -6.15 -18.45 -0.93
C LEU A 91 -5.94 -19.77 -1.68
N TRP A 92 -4.73 -20.34 -1.62
CA TRP A 92 -4.47 -21.67 -2.17
C TRP A 92 -5.31 -22.76 -1.49
N GLY A 93 -5.52 -22.67 -0.17
CA GLY A 93 -6.40 -23.55 0.59
C GLY A 93 -7.86 -23.46 0.13
N LEU A 94 -8.37 -22.24 -0.08
CA LEU A 94 -9.71 -22.01 -0.65
C LEU A 94 -9.83 -22.56 -2.07
N HIS A 95 -8.78 -22.42 -2.88
CA HIS A 95 -8.74 -22.99 -4.22
C HIS A 95 -8.81 -24.52 -4.18
N ARG A 96 -8.03 -25.16 -3.30
CA ARG A 96 -8.10 -26.62 -3.09
C ARG A 96 -9.45 -27.10 -2.56
N ALA A 97 -10.14 -26.28 -1.77
CA ALA A 97 -11.49 -26.55 -1.30
C ALA A 97 -12.57 -26.41 -2.39
N GLY A 98 -12.20 -26.02 -3.61
CA GLY A 98 -13.12 -25.89 -4.75
C GLY A 98 -13.97 -24.63 -4.73
N LEU A 99 -13.67 -23.66 -3.86
CA LEU A 99 -14.41 -22.40 -3.73
C LEU A 99 -14.00 -21.35 -4.77
N MET A 100 -12.87 -21.56 -5.46
CA MET A 100 -12.36 -20.65 -6.50
C MET A 100 -12.20 -21.37 -7.84
N GLY A 101 -12.93 -20.91 -8.85
CA GLY A 101 -12.88 -21.42 -10.23
C GLY A 101 -11.66 -20.97 -11.04
N VAL A 102 -10.60 -20.48 -10.39
CA VAL A 102 -9.38 -19.97 -11.03
C VAL A 102 -8.37 -21.09 -11.17
N LYS A 103 -7.81 -21.32 -12.37
CA LYS A 103 -6.69 -22.25 -12.58
C LYS A 103 -5.38 -21.52 -12.35
N ALA A 104 -4.91 -21.51 -11.11
CA ALA A 104 -3.67 -20.86 -10.69
C ALA A 104 -2.86 -21.80 -9.79
N GLY A 105 -1.53 -21.77 -9.93
CA GLY A 105 -0.61 -22.53 -9.11
C GLY A 105 -0.42 -21.93 -7.72
N LEU A 106 0.29 -22.65 -6.84
CA LEU A 106 0.67 -22.12 -5.51
C LEU A 106 1.49 -20.83 -5.64
N MET A 107 2.40 -20.76 -6.62
CA MET A 107 3.21 -19.56 -6.87
C MET A 107 2.36 -18.35 -7.23
N ASP A 108 1.31 -18.51 -8.05
CA ASP A 108 0.44 -17.38 -8.42
C ASP A 108 -0.29 -16.80 -7.20
N PHE A 109 -0.75 -17.65 -6.28
CA PHE A 109 -1.38 -17.20 -5.02
C PHE A 109 -0.37 -16.58 -4.06
N LEU A 110 0.87 -17.06 -4.01
CA LEU A 110 1.93 -16.45 -3.22
C LEU A 110 2.38 -15.10 -3.79
N LEU A 111 2.47 -14.97 -5.12
CA LEU A 111 2.74 -13.70 -5.79
C LEU A 111 1.62 -12.70 -5.51
N PHE A 112 0.36 -13.13 -5.58
CA PHE A 112 -0.77 -12.31 -5.18
C PHE A 112 -0.72 -11.91 -3.70
N GLY A 113 -0.36 -12.85 -2.82
CA GLY A 113 -0.16 -12.57 -1.39
C GLY A 113 0.94 -11.53 -1.14
N SER A 114 2.06 -11.63 -1.86
CA SER A 114 3.16 -10.64 -1.82
C SER A 114 2.71 -9.26 -2.30
N LEU A 115 1.94 -9.21 -3.39
CA LEU A 115 1.42 -7.94 -3.93
C LEU A 115 0.47 -7.23 -2.95
N ILE A 116 -0.37 -7.98 -2.24
CA ILE A 116 -1.34 -7.40 -1.29
C ILE A 116 -0.72 -7.13 0.09
N SER A 117 0.43 -7.72 0.39
CA SER A 117 1.07 -7.52 1.69
C SER A 117 1.71 -6.14 1.87
N ALA A 118 1.88 -5.37 0.80
CA ALA A 118 2.33 -3.98 0.88
C ALA A 118 1.20 -3.16 1.51
N VAL A 119 1.47 -2.57 2.68
CA VAL A 119 0.48 -1.80 3.43
C VAL A 119 0.78 -0.32 3.23
N ASP A 120 -0.20 0.43 2.75
CA ASP A 120 -0.14 1.89 2.69
C ASP A 120 -0.81 2.49 3.94
N PRO A 121 -0.06 3.18 4.82
CA PRO A 121 -0.56 3.70 6.08
C PRO A 121 -1.10 5.12 5.91
N VAL A 122 -1.11 5.72 4.71
CA VAL A 122 -1.49 7.13 4.50
C VAL A 122 -2.82 7.49 5.17
N ALA A 123 -3.83 6.62 5.07
CA ALA A 123 -5.12 6.83 5.72
C ALA A 123 -5.02 6.74 7.26
N VAL A 124 -4.21 5.83 7.79
CA VAL A 124 -4.01 5.65 9.23
C VAL A 124 -3.19 6.78 9.82
N LEU A 125 -2.14 7.23 9.12
CA LEU A 125 -1.29 8.34 9.53
C LEU A 125 -2.07 9.65 9.57
N ALA A 126 -2.94 9.92 8.59
CA ALA A 126 -3.81 11.09 8.58
C ALA A 126 -4.73 11.13 9.82
N VAL A 127 -5.29 10.00 10.21
CA VAL A 127 -6.11 9.89 11.43
C VAL A 127 -5.27 10.04 12.70
N PHE A 128 -4.05 9.47 12.73
CA PHE A 128 -3.17 9.58 13.89
C PHE A 128 -2.69 11.00 14.14
N GLU A 129 -2.49 11.79 13.08
CA GLU A 129 -2.17 13.21 13.17
C GLU A 129 -3.35 14.02 13.74
N GLU A 130 -4.59 13.74 13.30
CA GLU A 130 -5.79 14.37 13.87
C GLU A 130 -5.98 14.06 15.36
N VAL A 131 -5.71 12.82 15.77
CA VAL A 131 -5.91 12.33 17.14
C VAL A 131 -4.73 12.66 18.07
N HIS A 132 -3.65 13.28 17.58
CA HIS A 132 -2.43 13.58 18.34
C HIS A 132 -1.83 12.33 19.01
N VAL A 133 -1.67 11.25 18.23
CA VAL A 133 -1.06 10.00 18.69
C VAL A 133 0.43 10.21 19.03
N ASN A 134 0.96 9.35 19.91
CA ASN A 134 2.38 9.33 20.28
C ASN A 134 3.28 9.26 19.03
N GLU A 135 4.22 10.20 18.92
CA GLU A 135 5.19 10.31 17.81
C GLU A 135 5.95 8.99 17.56
N THR A 136 6.21 8.20 18.60
CA THR A 136 6.85 6.89 18.49
C THR A 136 6.01 5.90 17.68
N LEU A 137 4.70 5.88 17.90
CA LEU A 137 3.79 4.96 17.20
C LEU A 137 3.65 5.37 15.74
N PHE A 138 3.54 6.68 15.49
CA PHE A 138 3.53 7.25 14.14
C PHE A 138 4.78 6.84 13.35
N ILE A 139 5.95 6.99 13.95
CA ILE A 139 7.24 6.66 13.33
C ILE A 139 7.39 5.16 13.07
N ILE A 140 6.91 4.30 13.99
CA ILE A 140 6.97 2.86 13.80
C ILE A 140 6.08 2.42 12.63
N VAL A 141 4.84 2.90 12.57
CA VAL A 141 3.89 2.54 11.50
C VAL A 141 4.37 3.09 10.15
N PHE A 142 4.80 4.34 10.11
CA PHE A 142 5.34 4.93 8.89
C PHE A 142 6.58 4.17 8.39
N GLY A 143 7.53 3.89 9.30
CA GLY A 143 8.75 3.17 8.96
C GLY A 143 8.49 1.74 8.51
N GLU A 144 7.51 1.07 9.12
CA GLU A 144 7.07 -0.27 8.72
C GLU A 144 6.63 -0.25 7.27
N SER A 145 5.74 0.67 6.91
CA SER A 145 5.18 0.73 5.57
C SER A 145 6.20 1.15 4.51
N LEU A 146 7.10 2.10 4.82
CA LEU A 146 8.20 2.46 3.91
C LEU A 146 9.10 1.27 3.57
N LEU A 147 9.42 0.43 4.56
CA LEU A 147 10.31 -0.71 4.35
C LEU A 147 9.56 -1.93 3.78
N ASN A 148 8.28 -2.09 4.14
CA ASN A 148 7.39 -3.14 3.64
C ASN A 148 7.27 -3.09 2.10
N ASP A 149 7.12 -1.90 1.52
CA ASP A 149 7.11 -1.71 0.06
C ASP A 149 8.38 -2.26 -0.61
N ALA A 150 9.55 -2.05 -0.01
CA ALA A 150 10.80 -2.62 -0.55
C ALA A 150 10.83 -4.15 -0.43
N VAL A 151 10.39 -4.70 0.71
CA VAL A 151 10.35 -6.15 0.95
C VAL A 151 9.40 -6.86 -0.02
N THR A 152 8.24 -6.26 -0.30
CA THR A 152 7.25 -6.82 -1.23
C THR A 152 7.72 -6.78 -2.68
N VAL A 153 8.38 -5.70 -3.11
CA VAL A 153 8.98 -5.62 -4.46
C VAL A 153 10.04 -6.71 -4.65
N VAL A 154 10.88 -6.95 -3.64
CA VAL A 154 11.88 -8.04 -3.68
C VAL A 154 11.20 -9.40 -3.70
N SER A 155 10.17 -9.61 -2.87
CA SER A 155 9.42 -10.87 -2.80
C SER A 155 8.64 -11.18 -4.08
N TYR A 156 8.17 -10.14 -4.79
CA TYR A 156 7.52 -10.27 -6.08
C TYR A 156 8.52 -10.56 -7.22
N SER A 157 9.74 -10.04 -7.11
CA SER A 157 10.79 -10.21 -8.13
C SER A 157 11.57 -11.53 -8.00
N LEU A 158 11.22 -12.36 -7.02
CA LEU A 158 11.86 -13.64 -6.68
C LEU A 158 11.18 -14.82 -7.38
#